data_AF-A0A2E8RYY4-F1
#
_entry.id   AF-A0A2E8RYY4-F1
#
_cell.length_a   1.000
_cell.length_b   1.000
_cell.length_c   1.000
_cell.angle_alpha   90.00
_cell.angle_beta   90.00
_cell.angle_gamma   90.00
#
_symmetry.space_group_name_H-M   'P 1'
#
loop_
_entity.id
_entity.type
_entity.pdbx_description
1 polymer ?
#
loop_
_entity_poly.entity_id
_entity_poly.type
_entity_poly.pdbx_seq_one_letter_code
_entity_poly.pdbx_strand_id
1 'polypeptide(L)'
;MSARVNANNLKQLMKDIKQNWTQPPGDALWRCGNGSLEILWSGEEGAMETHSTGETWRIRITGAAMRNLIQALPSVGDLTLRVNTLESQLELGMFSIPCEVIQPPVVQLAPATPSALELLVLNRKHEDETLKRTGEGLAHSIAVTEAKLHDSITDAAEALAWLGIDEAQLRAWIERRLSERTAA
;
A
#
# COMPACT_ATOMS: atom_id res chain seq x y z
N MET A 1 5.44 -7.37 18.00
CA MET A 1 5.54 -8.62 17.18
C MET A 1 7.00 -8.96 16.98
N SER A 2 7.40 -10.24 16.88
CA SER A 2 8.82 -10.58 16.68
C SER A 2 9.08 -11.80 15.80
N ALA A 3 10.23 -11.79 15.11
CA ALA A 3 10.71 -12.88 14.28
C ALA A 3 12.21 -13.10 14.49
N ARG A 4 12.67 -14.35 14.38
CA ARG A 4 14.10 -14.68 14.42
C ARG A 4 14.60 -15.08 13.05
N VAL A 5 15.77 -14.55 12.68
CA VAL A 5 16.46 -14.82 11.41
C VAL A 5 17.95 -14.98 11.63
N ASN A 6 18.59 -15.76 10.77
CA ASN A 6 20.05 -15.80 10.72
C ASN A 6 20.60 -14.52 10.07
N ALA A 7 21.57 -13.87 10.72
CA ALA A 7 22.13 -12.60 10.27
C ALA A 7 22.84 -12.69 8.92
N ASN A 8 23.58 -13.78 8.70
CA ASN A 8 24.27 -14.00 7.44
C ASN A 8 23.28 -14.18 6.28
N ASN A 9 22.22 -14.96 6.50
CA ASN A 9 21.18 -15.20 5.49
C ASN A 9 20.44 -13.90 5.14
N LEU A 10 20.06 -13.10 6.14
CA LEU A 10 19.41 -11.81 5.91
C LEU A 10 20.33 -10.85 5.13
N LYS A 11 21.60 -10.76 5.53
CA LYS A 11 22.60 -9.92 4.85
C LYS A 11 22.85 -10.37 3.41
N GLN A 12 22.87 -11.68 3.17
CA GLN A 12 23.03 -12.24 1.83
C GLN A 12 21.79 -11.95 0.98
N LEU A 13 20.59 -12.20 1.50
CA LEU A 13 19.32 -11.89 0.82
C LEU A 13 19.26 -10.42 0.36
N MET A 14 19.58 -9.48 1.26
CA MET A 14 19.59 -8.06 0.92
C MET A 14 20.67 -7.68 -0.10
N LYS A 15 21.80 -8.40 -0.13
CA LYS A 15 22.85 -8.21 -1.15
C LYS A 15 22.43 -8.75 -2.50
N ASP A 16 21.79 -9.91 -2.54
CA ASP A 16 21.31 -10.54 -3.78
C ASP A 16 20.24 -9.66 -4.44
N ILE A 17 19.27 -9.19 -3.66
CA ILE A 17 18.28 -8.19 -4.09
C ILE A 17 18.98 -6.94 -4.63
N LYS A 18 20.03 -6.46 -3.95
CA LYS A 18 20.79 -5.27 -4.39
C LYS A 18 21.55 -5.46 -5.69
N GLN A 19 22.07 -6.65 -5.96
CA GLN A 19 22.85 -6.93 -7.17
C GLN A 19 21.99 -6.89 -8.43
N ASN A 20 20.70 -7.17 -8.32
CA ASN A 20 19.76 -7.24 -9.43
C ASN A 20 19.11 -5.88 -9.79
N TRP A 21 19.54 -4.78 -9.17
CA TRP A 21 18.94 -3.48 -9.44
C TRP A 21 19.23 -2.94 -10.84
N THR A 22 18.16 -2.64 -11.55
CA THR A 22 18.19 -1.91 -12.82
C THR A 22 17.90 -0.41 -12.65
N GLN A 23 17.46 0.03 -11.47
CA GLN A 23 17.05 1.40 -11.16
C GLN A 23 17.57 1.86 -9.79
N PRO A 24 17.66 3.19 -9.55
CA PRO A 24 18.04 3.71 -8.24
C PRO A 24 17.13 3.17 -7.13
N PRO A 25 17.68 2.75 -5.99
CA PRO A 25 16.92 2.08 -4.94
C PRO A 25 15.91 3.01 -4.28
N GLY A 26 14.63 2.66 -4.39
CA GLY A 26 13.52 3.27 -3.63
C GLY A 26 13.40 2.66 -2.24
N ASP A 27 12.21 2.75 -1.65
CA ASP A 27 11.91 2.14 -0.37
C ASP A 27 11.74 0.62 -0.50
N ALA A 28 12.04 -0.09 0.60
CA ALA A 28 11.86 -1.53 0.71
C ALA A 28 10.62 -1.85 1.52
N LEU A 29 9.83 -2.80 1.04
CA LEU A 29 8.71 -3.39 1.75
C LEU A 29 9.17 -4.70 2.40
N TRP A 30 8.99 -4.83 3.70
CA TRP A 30 9.26 -6.05 4.45
C TRP A 30 7.94 -6.63 4.91
N ARG A 31 7.78 -7.94 4.74
CA ARG A 31 6.60 -8.68 5.16
C ARG A 31 7.04 -9.92 5.92
N CYS A 32 6.54 -10.11 7.13
CA CYS A 32 6.87 -11.28 7.91
C CYS A 32 5.62 -11.95 8.45
N GLY A 33 5.60 -13.27 8.36
CA GLY A 33 4.63 -14.15 8.98
C GLY A 33 4.54 -15.48 8.24
N ASN A 34 3.73 -16.42 8.73
CA ASN A 34 3.65 -17.79 8.21
C ASN A 34 5.02 -18.48 8.08
N GLY A 35 5.97 -18.15 8.96
CA GLY A 35 7.32 -18.71 8.93
C GLY A 35 8.25 -18.15 7.84
N SER A 36 7.88 -17.06 7.16
CA SER A 36 8.75 -16.40 6.15
C SER A 36 8.94 -14.91 6.44
N LEU A 37 10.04 -14.38 5.91
CA LEU A 37 10.33 -12.96 5.78
C LEU A 37 10.59 -12.69 4.31
N GLU A 38 9.75 -11.87 3.72
CA GLU A 38 9.80 -11.42 2.34
C GLU A 38 10.28 -9.96 2.34
N ILE A 39 11.24 -9.65 1.47
CA ILE A 39 11.75 -8.30 1.24
C ILE A 39 11.57 -8.00 -0.24
N LEU A 40 10.72 -7.01 -0.54
CA LEU A 40 10.56 -6.44 -1.87
C LEU A 40 11.27 -5.09 -1.89
N TRP A 41 12.25 -4.92 -2.75
CA TRP A 41 13.01 -3.69 -2.85
C TRP A 41 13.35 -3.36 -4.30
N SER A 42 12.85 -2.22 -4.79
CA SER A 42 13.04 -1.78 -6.18
C SER A 42 12.59 -2.80 -7.25
N GLY A 43 11.48 -3.49 -6.99
CA GLY A 43 10.90 -4.47 -7.92
C GLY A 43 11.49 -5.88 -7.81
N GLU A 44 12.59 -6.04 -7.07
CA GLU A 44 13.21 -7.33 -6.79
C GLU A 44 12.69 -7.88 -5.46
N GLU A 45 12.31 -9.16 -5.44
CA GLU A 45 11.76 -9.83 -4.27
C GLU A 45 12.71 -10.95 -3.82
N GLY A 46 12.94 -11.03 -2.51
CA GLY A 46 13.64 -12.15 -1.89
C GLY A 46 12.91 -12.61 -0.65
N ALA A 47 12.91 -13.91 -0.40
CA ALA A 47 12.31 -14.51 0.77
C ALA A 47 13.29 -15.38 1.53
N MET A 48 13.13 -15.45 2.84
CA MET A 48 13.84 -16.40 3.70
C MET A 48 12.92 -16.96 4.78
N GLU A 49 13.27 -18.14 5.28
CA GLU A 49 12.59 -18.74 6.41
C GLU A 49 12.87 -17.98 7.71
N THR A 50 11.85 -17.87 8.55
CA THR A 50 11.92 -17.24 9.86
C THR A 50 11.17 -18.05 10.91
N HIS A 51 11.64 -17.95 12.15
CA HIS A 51 10.84 -18.38 13.30
C HIS A 51 10.10 -17.16 13.84
N SER A 52 8.89 -16.93 13.33
CA SER A 52 8.02 -15.84 13.77
C SER A 52 7.10 -16.30 14.89
N THR A 53 6.91 -15.42 15.88
CA THR A 53 5.91 -15.59 16.93
C THR A 53 4.99 -14.37 16.92
N GLY A 54 3.71 -14.58 16.62
CA GLY A 54 2.69 -13.54 16.59
C GLY A 54 2.09 -13.30 15.20
N GLU A 55 1.40 -12.16 15.06
CA GLU A 55 0.70 -11.76 13.85
C GLU A 55 1.64 -11.35 12.72
N THR A 56 1.17 -11.54 11.48
CA THR A 56 1.81 -11.03 10.26
C THR A 56 1.94 -9.51 10.31
N TRP A 57 3.12 -8.99 10.00
CA TRP A 57 3.36 -7.56 9.90
C TRP A 57 3.96 -7.17 8.55
N ARG A 58 3.71 -5.93 8.14
CA ARG A 58 4.28 -5.31 6.96
C ARG A 58 4.82 -3.94 7.33
N ILE A 59 6.03 -3.63 6.89
CA ILE A 59 6.65 -2.33 7.15
C ILE A 59 7.36 -1.84 5.89
N ARG A 60 7.46 -0.51 5.75
CA ARG A 60 8.28 0.15 4.74
C ARG A 60 9.51 0.75 5.40
N ILE A 61 10.67 0.49 4.83
CA ILE A 61 11.97 1.02 5.27
C ILE A 61 12.57 1.81 4.12
N THR A 62 13.11 2.98 4.41
CA THR A 62 13.70 3.82 3.36
C THR A 62 14.89 3.15 2.70
N GLY A 63 15.09 3.39 1.41
CA GLY A 63 16.24 2.85 0.68
C GLY A 63 17.59 3.24 1.30
N ALA A 64 17.69 4.41 1.92
CA ALA A 64 18.88 4.86 2.65
C ALA A 64 19.13 4.01 3.92
N ALA A 65 18.09 3.78 4.73
CA ALA A 65 18.18 2.93 5.91
C ALA A 65 18.54 1.49 5.54
N MET A 66 17.97 0.95 4.46
CA MET A 66 18.31 -0.38 3.95
C MET A 66 19.78 -0.52 3.55
N ARG A 67 20.36 0.48 2.87
CA ARG A 67 21.79 0.47 2.50
C ARG A 67 22.69 0.47 3.74
N ASN A 68 22.36 1.28 4.74
CA ASN A 68 23.10 1.32 5.99
C ASN A 68 22.97 0.00 6.75
N LEU A 69 21.79 -0.62 6.73
CA LEU A 69 21.53 -1.90 7.36
C LEU A 69 22.40 -3.02 6.77
N ILE A 70 22.53 -3.12 5.44
CA ILE A 70 23.41 -4.13 4.81
C ILE A 70 24.84 -4.05 5.34
N GLN A 71 25.35 -2.83 5.55
CA GLN A 71 26.71 -2.62 6.03
C GLN A 71 26.84 -2.92 7.53
N ALA A 72 25.83 -2.56 8.31
CA ALA A 72 25.83 -2.69 9.76
C ALA A 72 25.49 -4.10 10.27
N LEU A 73 24.79 -4.92 9.46
CA LEU A 73 24.39 -6.27 9.85
C LEU A 73 25.62 -7.14 10.21
N PRO A 74 25.59 -7.85 11.35
CA PRO A 74 26.65 -8.78 11.70
C PRO A 74 26.71 -9.92 10.69
N SER A 75 27.89 -10.48 10.48
CA SER A 75 28.09 -11.58 9.51
C SER A 75 27.78 -12.96 10.11
N VAL A 76 27.49 -13.04 11.42
CA VAL A 76 27.23 -14.29 12.14
C VAL A 76 26.20 -14.07 13.25
N GLY A 77 25.50 -15.14 13.63
CA GLY A 77 24.54 -15.16 14.73
C GLY A 77 23.07 -15.01 14.30
N ASP A 78 22.18 -15.10 15.28
CA ASP A 78 20.75 -14.94 15.08
C ASP A 78 20.31 -13.54 15.52
N LEU A 79 19.43 -12.94 14.74
CA LEU A 79 18.83 -11.64 14.98
C LEU A 79 17.37 -11.84 15.34
N THR A 80 16.94 -11.12 16.36
CA THR A 80 15.51 -10.94 16.64
C THR A 80 15.06 -9.62 16.03
N LEU A 81 14.14 -9.70 15.08
CA LEU A 81 13.39 -8.56 14.56
C LEU A 81 12.21 -8.29 15.47
N ARG A 82 12.00 -7.04 15.88
CA ARG A 82 10.80 -6.61 16.59
C ARG A 82 10.27 -5.35 15.96
N VAL A 83 8.98 -5.32 15.68
CA VAL A 83 8.31 -4.11 15.21
C VAL A 83 7.61 -3.47 16.40
N ASN A 84 8.03 -2.25 16.73
CA ASN A 84 7.34 -1.35 17.65
C ASN A 84 6.38 -0.47 16.84
N THR A 85 5.10 -0.79 16.88
CA THR A 85 4.07 -0.10 16.11
C THR A 85 3.72 1.27 16.67
N LEU A 86 3.97 1.53 17.96
CA LEU A 86 3.70 2.83 18.58
C LEU A 86 4.73 3.88 18.14
N GLU A 87 5.98 3.46 18.02
CA GLU A 87 7.10 4.35 17.67
C GLU A 87 7.47 4.29 16.19
N SER A 88 6.83 3.41 15.41
CA SER A 88 7.13 3.21 13.99
C SER A 88 8.62 2.87 13.79
N GLN A 89 9.09 1.86 14.55
CA GLN A 89 10.48 1.41 14.54
C GLN A 89 10.58 -0.11 14.38
N LEU A 90 11.56 -0.52 13.56
CA LEU A 90 12.06 -1.88 13.49
C LEU A 90 13.31 -1.98 14.36
N GLU A 91 13.22 -2.75 15.43
CA GLU A 91 14.38 -3.17 16.22
C GLU A 91 14.96 -4.45 15.63
N LEU A 92 16.27 -4.47 15.43
CA LEU A 92 17.01 -5.60 14.91
C LEU A 92 18.26 -5.79 15.74
N GLY A 93 18.21 -6.69 16.72
CA GLY A 93 19.28 -6.86 17.71
C GLY A 93 19.56 -5.56 18.47
N MET A 94 20.68 -4.90 18.15
CA MET A 94 21.07 -3.59 18.73
C MET A 94 20.71 -2.38 17.87
N PHE A 95 20.17 -2.60 16.67
CA PHE A 95 19.80 -1.52 15.75
C PHE A 95 18.33 -1.15 15.96
N SER A 96 18.04 0.15 15.89
CA SER A 96 16.67 0.64 15.70
C SER A 96 16.60 1.44 14.41
N ILE A 97 15.60 1.12 13.59
CA ILE A 97 15.44 1.65 12.24
C ILE A 97 14.04 2.25 12.13
N PRO A 98 13.91 3.54 11.79
CA PRO A 98 12.61 4.12 11.48
C PRO A 98 11.94 3.36 10.33
N CYS A 99 10.68 2.98 10.52
CA CYS A 99 9.89 2.29 9.51
C CYS A 99 8.43 2.73 9.54
N GLU A 100 7.76 2.74 8.40
CA GLU A 100 6.31 2.96 8.34
C GLU A 100 5.60 1.61 8.48
N VAL A 101 4.68 1.48 9.43
CA VAL A 101 3.89 0.24 9.58
C VAL A 101 2.75 0.26 8.57
N ILE A 102 2.78 -0.68 7.63
CA ILE A 102 1.72 -0.84 6.64
C ILE A 102 0.70 -1.80 7.21
N GLN A 103 -0.47 -1.26 7.57
CA GLN A 103 -1.57 -2.12 7.99
C GLN A 103 -2.01 -3.00 6.80
N PRO A 104 -2.38 -4.27 7.05
CA PRO A 104 -2.99 -5.07 6.00
C PRO A 104 -4.19 -4.31 5.44
N PRO A 105 -4.43 -4.36 4.12
CA PRO A 105 -5.59 -3.74 3.51
C PRO A 105 -6.82 -4.15 4.30
N VAL A 106 -7.58 -3.20 4.82
CA VAL A 106 -8.93 -3.51 5.28
C VAL A 106 -9.65 -3.96 4.01
N VAL A 107 -9.97 -5.25 3.92
CA VAL A 107 -10.84 -5.75 2.86
C VAL A 107 -12.20 -5.12 3.13
N GLN A 108 -12.43 -3.94 2.56
CA GLN A 108 -13.73 -3.33 2.53
C GLN A 108 -14.55 -4.13 1.53
N LEU A 109 -15.40 -4.99 2.05
CA LEU A 109 -16.40 -5.67 1.25
C LEU A 109 -17.35 -4.58 0.72
N ALA A 110 -17.36 -4.40 -0.60
CA ALA A 110 -18.42 -3.61 -1.22
C ALA A 110 -19.76 -4.26 -0.86
N PRO A 111 -20.80 -3.48 -0.54
CA PRO A 111 -22.14 -4.04 -0.34
C PRO A 111 -22.57 -4.80 -1.60
N ALA A 112 -23.40 -5.84 -1.44
CA ALA A 112 -23.78 -6.75 -2.53
C ALA A 112 -24.40 -6.04 -3.76
N THR A 113 -24.96 -4.84 -3.55
CA THR A 113 -25.51 -3.96 -4.59
C THR A 113 -25.07 -2.53 -4.29
N PRO A 114 -23.82 -2.14 -4.61
CA PRO A 114 -23.35 -0.80 -4.32
C PRO A 114 -24.01 0.18 -5.28
N SER A 115 -24.45 1.32 -4.76
CA SER A 115 -24.89 2.43 -5.60
C SER A 115 -23.70 3.01 -6.39
N ALA A 116 -24.00 3.69 -7.48
CA ALA A 116 -23.01 4.35 -8.33
C ALA A 116 -22.05 5.26 -7.54
N LEU A 117 -22.59 6.04 -6.60
CA LEU A 117 -21.79 6.94 -5.76
C LEU A 117 -20.90 6.17 -4.77
N GLU A 118 -21.37 5.03 -4.23
CA GLU A 118 -20.57 4.21 -3.31
C GLU A 118 -19.38 3.55 -4.02
N LEU A 119 -19.56 3.09 -5.26
CA LEU A 119 -18.45 2.57 -6.07
C LEU A 119 -17.38 3.64 -6.34
N LEU A 120 -17.79 4.88 -6.62
CA LEU A 120 -16.87 5.99 -6.87
C LEU A 120 -16.14 6.44 -5.61
N VAL A 121 -16.83 6.47 -4.46
CA VAL A 121 -16.21 6.75 -3.15
C VAL A 121 -15.20 5.66 -2.78
N LEU A 122 -15.55 4.38 -2.99
CA LEU A 122 -14.65 3.25 -2.77
C LEU A 122 -13.41 3.35 -3.69
N ASN A 123 -13.59 3.63 -4.98
CA ASN A 123 -12.47 3.77 -5.91
C ASN A 123 -11.50 4.88 -5.48
N ARG A 124 -12.01 6.07 -5.12
CA ARG A 124 -11.18 7.19 -4.65
C ARG A 124 -10.45 6.87 -3.34
N LYS A 125 -11.09 6.20 -2.38
CA LYS A 125 -10.40 5.75 -1.14
C LYS A 125 -9.25 4.78 -1.44
N HIS A 126 -9.34 4.02 -2.53
CA HIS A 126 -8.32 3.08 -2.95
C HIS A 126 -7.23 3.66 -3.87
N GLU A 127 -7.40 4.85 -4.45
CA GLU A 127 -6.33 5.49 -5.24
C GLU A 127 -5.16 6.00 -4.36
N ASP A 128 -5.43 6.34 -3.09
CA ASP A 128 -4.41 6.76 -2.10
C ASP A 128 -3.64 5.58 -1.47
N GLU A 129 -4.22 4.38 -1.48
CA GLU A 129 -3.54 3.16 -1.04
C GLU A 129 -2.98 2.42 -2.27
N THR A 130 -1.71 2.02 -2.24
CA THR A 130 -1.02 1.32 -3.34
C THR A 130 -1.53 -0.12 -3.54
N LEU A 131 -2.83 -0.31 -3.66
CA LEU A 131 -3.55 -1.59 -3.77
C LEU A 131 -4.12 -1.76 -5.18
N LYS A 132 -3.22 -1.96 -6.14
CA LYS A 132 -3.53 -2.38 -7.51
C LYS A 132 -4.16 -3.80 -7.63
N ARG A 133 -4.69 -4.42 -6.56
CA ARG A 133 -5.12 -5.84 -6.59
C ARG A 133 -6.62 -6.12 -6.45
N THR A 134 -7.45 -5.14 -6.12
CA THR A 134 -8.92 -5.28 -6.17
C THR A 134 -9.55 -4.61 -7.41
N GLY A 135 -8.74 -3.94 -8.23
CA GLY A 135 -9.19 -3.21 -9.42
C GLY A 135 -9.82 -4.08 -10.51
N GLU A 136 -9.39 -5.33 -10.71
CA GLU A 136 -9.89 -6.14 -11.85
C GLU A 136 -11.37 -6.54 -11.71
N GLY A 137 -11.85 -6.79 -10.49
CA GLY A 137 -13.26 -7.16 -10.25
C GLY A 137 -14.22 -5.97 -10.25
N LEU A 138 -13.72 -4.76 -9.97
CA LEU A 138 -14.52 -3.54 -9.86
C LEU A 138 -14.34 -2.59 -11.06
N ALA A 139 -13.27 -2.72 -11.86
CA ALA A 139 -12.96 -1.82 -12.96
C ALA A 139 -14.10 -1.74 -13.98
N HIS A 140 -14.72 -2.88 -14.31
CA HIS A 140 -15.86 -2.89 -15.22
C HIS A 140 -17.05 -2.11 -14.65
N SER A 141 -17.38 -2.35 -13.38
CA SER A 141 -18.49 -1.68 -12.70
C SER A 141 -18.23 -0.18 -12.50
N ILE A 142 -16.98 0.21 -12.23
CA ILE A 142 -16.55 1.61 -12.12
C ILE A 142 -16.68 2.28 -13.49
N ALA A 143 -16.15 1.69 -14.56
CA ALA A 143 -16.25 2.26 -15.91
C ALA A 143 -17.71 2.43 -16.36
N VAL A 144 -18.57 1.44 -16.10
CA VAL A 144 -20.01 1.53 -16.38
C VAL A 144 -20.68 2.63 -15.54
N THR A 145 -20.24 2.80 -14.29
CA THR A 145 -20.76 3.82 -13.38
C THR A 145 -20.33 5.22 -13.79
N GLU A 146 -19.06 5.40 -14.19
CA GLU A 146 -18.51 6.65 -14.69
C GLU A 146 -19.20 7.08 -15.99
N ALA A 147 -19.45 6.13 -16.91
CA ALA A 147 -20.20 6.40 -18.14
C ALA A 147 -21.63 6.87 -17.82
N LYS A 148 -22.36 6.15 -16.95
CA LYS A 148 -23.72 6.56 -16.53
C LYS A 148 -23.75 7.90 -15.82
N LEU A 149 -22.73 8.19 -15.00
CA LEU A 149 -22.61 9.47 -14.33
C LEU A 149 -22.38 10.60 -15.34
N HIS A 150 -21.51 10.38 -16.33
CA HIS A 150 -21.28 11.35 -17.39
C HIS A 150 -22.56 11.64 -18.17
N ASP A 151 -23.28 10.61 -18.63
CA ASP A 151 -24.55 10.77 -19.35
C ASP A 151 -25.58 11.55 -18.50
N SER A 152 -25.69 11.22 -17.21
CA SER A 152 -26.61 11.91 -16.30
C SER A 152 -26.23 13.37 -16.06
N ILE A 153 -24.93 13.70 -16.05
CA ILE A 153 -24.45 15.08 -15.93
C ILE A 153 -24.78 15.85 -17.20
N THR A 154 -24.55 15.26 -18.37
CA THR A 154 -24.86 15.89 -19.66
C THR A 154 -26.36 16.16 -19.78
N ASP A 155 -27.22 15.18 -19.48
CA ASP A 155 -28.68 15.36 -19.47
C ASP A 155 -29.12 16.47 -18.50
N ALA A 156 -28.53 16.51 -17.30
CA ALA A 156 -28.84 17.53 -16.30
C ALA A 156 -28.35 18.93 -16.72
N ALA A 157 -27.19 19.01 -17.36
CA ALA A 157 -26.66 20.26 -17.90
C ALA A 157 -27.56 20.82 -19.00
N GLU A 158 -28.03 19.97 -19.91
CA GLU A 158 -28.99 20.36 -20.95
C GLU A 158 -30.31 20.87 -20.35
N ALA A 159 -30.84 20.16 -19.35
CA ALA A 159 -32.07 20.54 -18.66
C ALA A 159 -31.93 21.83 -17.82
N LEU A 160 -30.71 22.16 -17.34
CA LEU A 160 -30.43 23.32 -16.49
C LEU A 160 -29.71 24.45 -17.23
N ALA A 161 -29.44 24.31 -18.53
CA ALA A 161 -28.73 25.30 -19.34
C ALA A 161 -29.42 26.68 -19.31
N TRP A 162 -30.75 26.71 -19.19
CA TRP A 162 -31.53 27.94 -19.08
C TRP A 162 -31.26 28.73 -17.79
N LEU A 163 -30.69 28.09 -16.75
CA LEU A 163 -30.23 28.72 -15.52
C LEU A 163 -28.76 29.17 -15.60
N GLY A 164 -28.09 28.97 -16.73
CA GLY A 164 -26.65 29.21 -16.88
C GLY A 164 -25.79 28.18 -16.14
N ILE A 165 -26.34 27.02 -15.82
CA ILE A 165 -25.61 25.89 -15.23
C ILE A 165 -25.14 25.00 -16.36
N ASP A 166 -23.83 24.80 -16.45
CA ASP A 166 -23.19 23.95 -17.46
C ASP A 166 -22.66 22.63 -16.86
N GLU A 167 -22.24 21.73 -17.74
CA GLU A 167 -21.69 20.42 -17.37
C GLU A 167 -20.46 20.53 -16.47
N ALA A 168 -19.60 21.55 -16.69
CA ALA A 168 -18.38 21.74 -15.90
C ALA A 168 -18.72 22.10 -14.45
N GLN A 169 -19.73 22.96 -14.24
CA GLN A 169 -20.21 23.32 -12.91
C GLN A 169 -20.84 22.13 -12.17
N LEU A 170 -21.64 21.32 -12.87
CA LEU A 170 -22.24 20.12 -12.30
C LEU A 170 -21.19 19.07 -11.94
N ARG A 171 -20.22 18.84 -12.82
CA ARG A 171 -19.08 17.93 -12.57
C ARG A 171 -18.26 18.39 -11.36
N ALA A 172 -17.90 19.67 -11.29
CA ALA A 172 -17.16 20.23 -10.16
C ALA A 172 -17.94 20.10 -8.83
N TRP A 173 -19.26 20.29 -8.86
CA TRP A 173 -20.10 20.09 -7.68
C TRP A 173 -20.13 18.63 -7.22
N ILE A 174 -20.26 17.67 -8.14
CA ILE A 174 -20.22 16.23 -7.85
C ILE A 174 -18.86 15.82 -7.30
N GLU A 175 -17.77 16.27 -7.92
CA GLU A 175 -16.41 16.00 -7.46
C GLU A 175 -16.17 16.53 -6.05
N ARG A 176 -16.67 17.73 -5.74
CA ARG A 176 -16.61 18.30 -4.38
C ARG A 176 -17.39 17.45 -3.38
N ARG A 177 -18.61 17.02 -3.72
CA ARG A 177 -19.43 16.14 -2.86
C ARG A 177 -18.81 14.77 -2.63
N LEU A 178 -18.16 14.22 -3.65
CA LEU A 178 -17.41 12.97 -3.53
C LEU A 178 -16.22 13.16 -2.58
N SER A 179 -15.46 14.24 -2.72
CA SER A 179 -14.32 14.56 -1.83
C SER A 179 -14.74 14.78 -0.37
N GLU A 180 -15.87 15.46 -0.13
CA GLU A 180 -16.43 15.64 1.22
C GLU A 180 -16.80 14.31 1.88
N ARG A 181 -17.30 13.33 1.10
CA ARG A 181 -17.69 12.00 1.60
C ARG A 181 -16.51 11.04 1.76
N THR A 182 -15.43 11.23 1.02
CA THR A 182 -14.21 10.42 1.20
C THR A 182 -13.40 10.83 2.43
N ALA A 183 -13.48 12.11 2.83
CA ALA A 183 -12.77 12.66 3.99
C ALA A 183 -13.49 12.45 5.35
N ALA A 184 -14.76 12.02 5.33
CA ALA A 184 -15.57 11.68 6.51
C ALA A 184 -15.51 10.18 6.82
#